data_AF-A0A7S1HMJ8-F1
#
_entry.id   AF-A0A7S1HMJ8-F1
#
_cell.length_a   1.000
_cell.length_b   1.000
_cell.length_c   1.000
_cell.angle_alpha   90.00
_cell.angle_beta   90.00
_cell.angle_gamma   90.00
#
_symmetry.space_group_name_H-M   'P 1'
#
loop_
_entity.id
_entity.type
_entity.pdbx_description
1 polymer ?
#
loop_
_entity_poly.entity_id
_entity_poly.type
_entity_poly.pdbx_seq_one_letter_code
_entity_poly.pdbx_strand_id
1 'polypeptide(L)'
;GAQRFSALRALGEVMGLVLSDRSIYDPSVQASPTASGRAEHASACTKLIHEMLVRSLLPKFGALLGDKEPLPSHGIIILRLVMEHNSAFGIILHRLGLVPRIIGFLDPSSSHCSSQVASLVKLLVECGDIDLSELYDSGLGDKAGALVDHMAATHAEAFYEPVLETVSAIMYHTASQVQDVEDDGGDPSALLDRNLPLLECAPSLSALCILSSGAEDPLTPDGGGVYDAPVCEAASQCLLLLAHSHPLHALCGPDTASRVAEGLRAGNSTVRKRLLKAVMWMVEAGDPGAVEGALVEL
;
A
#
# COMPACT_ATOMS: atom_id res chain seq x y z
N GLY A 1 -8.10 8.77 30.75
CA GLY A 1 -8.35 7.76 29.71
C GLY A 1 -9.67 8.05 29.00
N ALA A 2 -10.80 7.63 29.57
CA ALA A 2 -12.10 7.62 28.91
C ALA A 2 -12.52 8.96 28.25
N GLN A 3 -12.44 10.09 28.96
CA GLN A 3 -12.82 11.40 28.39
C GLN A 3 -11.96 11.82 27.19
N ARG A 4 -10.64 11.57 27.25
CA ARG A 4 -9.73 11.87 26.13
C ARG A 4 -10.08 11.02 24.91
N PHE A 5 -10.36 9.74 25.14
CA PHE A 5 -10.80 8.83 24.11
C PHE A 5 -12.12 9.27 23.46
N SER A 6 -13.15 9.57 24.27
CA SER A 6 -14.45 10.04 23.77
C SER A 6 -14.31 11.33 22.96
N ALA A 7 -13.47 12.27 23.41
CA ALA A 7 -13.20 13.51 22.68
C ALA A 7 -12.48 13.26 21.35
N LEU A 8 -11.47 12.37 21.33
CA LEU A 8 -10.75 12.02 20.12
C LEU A 8 -11.64 11.31 19.10
N ARG A 9 -12.49 10.39 19.57
CA ARG A 9 -13.46 9.71 18.73
C ARG A 9 -14.47 10.69 18.13
N ALA A 10 -15.07 11.56 18.95
CA ALA A 10 -16.00 12.58 18.47
C ALA A 10 -15.32 13.53 17.47
N LEU A 11 -14.06 13.90 17.72
CA LEU A 11 -13.27 14.69 16.79
C LEU A 11 -13.08 13.96 15.45
N GLY A 12 -12.71 12.68 15.47
CA GLY A 12 -12.55 11.87 14.26
C GLY A 12 -13.84 11.75 13.46
N GLU A 13 -14.99 11.54 14.12
CA GLU A 13 -16.31 11.48 13.48
C GLU A 13 -16.67 12.83 12.84
N VAL A 14 -16.50 13.94 13.56
CA VAL A 14 -16.75 15.30 13.02
C VAL A 14 -15.80 15.62 11.87
N MET A 15 -14.51 15.30 12.00
CA MET A 15 -13.55 15.50 10.93
C MET A 15 -13.88 14.68 9.69
N GLY A 16 -14.27 13.41 9.84
CA GLY A 16 -14.69 12.58 8.73
C GLY A 16 -15.86 13.20 7.96
N LEU A 17 -16.87 13.73 8.67
CA LEU A 17 -18.00 14.42 8.06
C LEU A 17 -17.58 15.71 7.33
N VAL A 18 -16.74 16.52 7.97
CA VAL A 18 -16.30 17.82 7.43
C VAL A 18 -15.38 17.64 6.22
N LEU A 19 -14.44 16.69 6.27
CA LEU A 19 -13.52 16.44 5.17
C LEU A 19 -14.21 15.76 3.97
N SER A 20 -15.26 14.97 4.24
CA SER A 20 -16.09 14.36 3.18
C SER A 20 -17.01 15.35 2.47
N ASP A 21 -17.17 16.56 2.98
CA ASP A 21 -18.00 17.58 2.35
C ASP A 21 -17.30 18.12 1.08
N ARG A 22 -17.77 17.61 -0.07
CA ARG A 22 -17.29 18.03 -1.39
C ARG A 22 -17.42 19.54 -1.60
N SER A 23 -18.38 20.21 -0.96
CA SER A 23 -18.52 21.66 -1.12
C SER A 23 -17.33 22.45 -0.56
N ILE A 24 -16.56 21.86 0.35
CA ILE A 24 -15.39 22.47 0.99
C ILE A 24 -14.12 22.20 0.16
N TYR A 25 -13.92 20.96 -0.29
CA TYR A 25 -12.67 20.50 -0.91
C TYR A 25 -12.72 20.31 -2.45
N ASP A 26 -13.86 20.53 -3.12
CA ASP A 26 -13.94 20.39 -4.58
C ASP A 26 -13.27 21.58 -5.31
N PRO A 27 -12.19 21.35 -6.08
CA PRO A 27 -11.50 22.40 -6.82
C PRO A 27 -12.40 23.11 -7.82
N SER A 28 -13.41 22.42 -8.37
CA SER A 28 -14.35 22.99 -9.33
C SER A 28 -15.30 24.02 -8.68
N VAL A 29 -15.64 23.82 -7.41
CA VAL A 29 -16.43 24.76 -6.61
C VAL A 29 -15.60 25.99 -6.26
N GLN A 30 -14.31 25.80 -5.94
CA GLN A 30 -13.39 26.89 -5.63
C GLN A 30 -12.98 27.72 -6.86
N ALA A 31 -12.93 27.12 -8.04
CA ALA A 31 -12.56 27.77 -9.29
C ALA A 31 -13.73 28.49 -10.00
N SER A 32 -14.97 28.33 -9.54
CA SER A 32 -16.15 28.86 -10.24
C SER A 32 -16.33 30.38 -10.06
N PRO A 33 -16.25 31.19 -11.13
CA PRO A 33 -16.37 32.65 -11.06
C PRO A 33 -17.80 33.15 -10.78
N THR A 34 -18.82 32.28 -10.92
CA THR A 34 -20.23 32.64 -10.71
C THR A 34 -20.73 32.36 -9.29
N ALA A 35 -19.89 31.77 -8.43
CA ALA A 35 -20.24 31.34 -7.08
C ALA A 35 -19.43 32.04 -5.98
N SER A 36 -19.08 33.32 -6.17
CA SER A 36 -18.13 34.06 -5.30
C SER A 36 -18.37 33.85 -3.81
N GLY A 37 -19.61 33.98 -3.32
CA GLY A 37 -19.92 33.79 -1.91
C GLY A 37 -19.77 32.35 -1.39
N ARG A 38 -20.04 31.32 -2.20
CA ARG A 38 -19.86 29.92 -1.78
C ARG A 38 -18.40 29.48 -1.88
N ALA A 39 -17.71 29.89 -2.93
CA ALA A 39 -16.28 29.62 -3.10
C ALA A 39 -15.45 30.30 -1.99
N GLU A 40 -15.76 31.55 -1.64
CA GLU A 40 -15.14 32.25 -0.52
C GLU A 40 -15.41 31.55 0.82
N HIS A 41 -16.64 31.10 1.06
CA HIS A 41 -16.99 30.36 2.28
C HIS A 41 -16.23 29.03 2.37
N ALA A 42 -16.22 28.23 1.30
CA ALA A 42 -15.49 26.96 1.22
C ALA A 42 -13.98 27.16 1.46
N SER A 43 -13.39 28.20 0.85
CA SER A 43 -11.99 28.55 1.07
C SER A 43 -11.71 28.96 2.52
N ALA A 44 -12.60 29.75 3.14
CA ALA A 44 -12.46 30.16 4.54
C ALA A 44 -12.57 28.95 5.49
N CYS A 45 -13.52 28.05 5.27
CA CYS A 45 -13.67 26.81 6.03
C CYS A 45 -12.43 25.92 5.90
N THR A 46 -11.93 25.70 4.68
CA THR A 46 -10.71 24.91 4.43
C THR A 46 -9.51 25.50 5.19
N LYS A 47 -9.32 26.82 5.14
CA LYS A 47 -8.25 27.51 5.87
C LYS A 47 -8.36 27.30 7.38
N LEU A 48 -9.56 27.44 7.95
CA LEU A 48 -9.79 27.23 9.39
C LEU A 48 -9.53 25.78 9.81
N ILE A 49 -9.98 24.81 9.00
CA ILE A 49 -9.73 23.38 9.24
C ILE A 49 -8.23 23.11 9.21
N HIS A 50 -7.53 23.53 8.15
CA HIS A 50 -6.09 23.34 8.03
C HIS A 50 -5.34 24.00 9.19
N GLU A 51 -5.73 25.21 9.58
CA GLU A 51 -5.12 25.91 10.71
C GLU A 51 -5.32 25.14 12.02
N MET A 52 -6.54 24.66 12.29
CA MET A 52 -6.83 23.82 13.45
C MET A 52 -5.98 22.54 13.45
N LEU A 53 -5.88 21.85 12.31
CA LEU A 53 -5.09 20.64 12.17
C LEU A 53 -3.62 20.90 12.48
N VAL A 54 -3.02 21.87 11.80
CA VAL A 54 -1.57 22.14 11.88
C VAL A 54 -1.18 22.77 13.22
N ARG A 55 -1.97 23.72 13.75
CA ARG A 55 -1.59 24.46 14.96
C ARG A 55 -1.99 23.76 16.25
N SER A 56 -3.09 23.00 16.23
CA SER A 56 -3.70 22.49 17.48
C SER A 56 -3.67 20.98 17.60
N LEU A 57 -3.90 20.26 16.51
CA LEU A 57 -4.13 18.81 16.54
C LEU A 57 -2.84 18.03 16.28
N LEU A 58 -2.24 18.14 15.09
CA LEU A 58 -1.08 17.37 14.65
C LEU A 58 0.14 17.47 15.57
N PRO A 59 0.48 18.63 16.19
CA PRO A 59 1.60 18.70 17.13
C PRO A 59 1.46 17.78 18.36
N LYS A 60 0.24 17.31 18.67
CA LYS A 60 -0.03 16.41 19.80
C LYS A 60 0.06 14.92 19.41
N PHE A 61 0.20 14.60 18.13
CA PHE A 61 0.18 13.22 17.65
C PHE A 61 1.38 12.41 18.11
N GLY A 62 2.55 13.02 18.29
CA GLY A 62 3.71 12.32 18.86
C GLY A 62 3.42 11.73 20.25
N ALA A 63 2.72 12.48 21.11
CA ALA A 63 2.31 11.98 22.42
C ALA A 63 1.13 11.00 22.32
N LEU A 64 0.15 11.28 21.45
CA LEU A 64 -1.05 10.47 21.27
C LEU A 64 -0.74 9.06 20.74
N LEU A 65 0.13 8.95 19.73
CA LEU A 65 0.57 7.68 19.18
C LEU A 65 1.49 6.90 20.14
N GLY A 66 1.91 7.50 21.26
CA GLY A 66 2.65 6.83 22.34
C GLY A 66 1.86 6.53 23.59
N ASP A 67 0.57 6.84 23.58
CA ASP A 67 -0.33 6.50 24.67
C ASP A 67 -0.77 5.02 24.55
N LYS A 68 -1.54 4.57 25.54
CA LYS A 68 -2.14 3.24 25.53
C LYS A 68 -3.37 3.20 24.63
N GLU A 69 -3.67 2.01 24.11
CA GLU A 69 -4.92 1.77 23.38
C GLU A 69 -6.15 2.21 24.20
N PRO A 70 -7.22 2.72 23.55
CA PRO A 70 -7.45 2.77 22.10
C PRO A 70 -6.94 4.03 21.37
N LEU A 71 -6.13 4.88 22.04
CA LEU A 71 -5.78 6.21 21.53
C LEU A 71 -4.93 6.17 20.25
N PRO A 72 -3.83 5.38 20.16
CA PRO A 72 -3.01 5.32 18.95
C PRO A 72 -3.82 4.92 17.73
N SER A 73 -4.64 3.86 17.84
CA SER A 73 -5.52 3.38 16.76
C SER A 73 -6.46 4.47 16.22
N HIS A 74 -7.07 5.25 17.11
CA HIS A 74 -7.95 6.37 16.69
C HIS A 74 -7.15 7.54 16.11
N GLY A 75 -5.93 7.77 16.60
CA GLY A 75 -5.00 8.69 15.98
C GLY A 75 -4.71 8.30 14.52
N ILE A 76 -4.34 7.05 14.27
CA ILE A 76 -4.06 6.56 12.91
C ILE A 76 -5.26 6.76 11.99
N ILE A 77 -6.48 6.47 12.44
CA ILE A 77 -7.70 6.72 11.66
C ILE A 77 -7.84 8.20 11.28
N ILE A 78 -7.61 9.12 12.22
CA ILE A 78 -7.67 10.56 11.95
C ILE A 78 -6.59 10.99 10.96
N LEU A 79 -5.35 10.51 11.11
CA LEU A 79 -4.28 10.82 10.16
C LEU A 79 -4.59 10.30 8.77
N ARG A 80 -5.11 9.07 8.66
CA ARG A 80 -5.52 8.47 7.41
C ARG A 80 -6.59 9.32 6.72
N LEU A 81 -7.65 9.69 7.45
CA LEU A 81 -8.70 10.57 6.94
C LEU A 81 -8.14 11.91 6.44
N VAL A 82 -7.24 12.55 7.20
CA VAL A 82 -6.62 13.81 6.78
C VAL A 82 -5.82 13.63 5.48
N MET A 83 -5.03 12.55 5.38
CA MET A 83 -4.22 12.23 4.20
C MET A 83 -5.05 11.85 2.97
N GLU A 84 -6.14 11.11 3.14
CA GLU A 84 -7.08 10.73 2.06
C GLU A 84 -7.66 11.96 1.37
N HIS A 85 -7.88 13.04 2.12
CA HIS A 85 -8.46 14.28 1.59
C HIS A 85 -7.43 15.30 1.13
N ASN A 86 -6.22 15.27 1.70
CA ASN A 86 -5.16 16.19 1.32
C ASN A 86 -3.78 15.57 1.56
N SER A 87 -3.15 15.10 0.49
CA SER A 87 -1.84 14.46 0.50
C SER A 87 -0.71 15.38 0.98
N ALA A 88 -0.86 16.71 0.87
CA ALA A 88 0.15 17.68 1.31
C ALA A 88 0.41 17.64 2.83
N PHE A 89 -0.49 17.00 3.61
CA PHE A 89 -0.22 16.71 5.01
C PHE A 89 0.93 15.72 5.20
N GLY A 90 1.33 14.95 4.18
CA GLY A 90 2.49 14.05 4.22
C GLY A 90 3.75 14.78 4.67
N ILE A 91 4.06 15.94 4.07
CA ILE A 91 5.18 16.81 4.47
C ILE A 91 5.07 17.23 5.95
N ILE A 92 3.86 17.53 6.41
CA ILE A 92 3.63 17.99 7.78
C ILE A 92 3.89 16.84 8.76
N LEU A 93 3.40 15.63 8.45
CA LEU A 93 3.69 14.42 9.24
C LEU A 93 5.18 14.11 9.25
N HIS A 94 5.86 14.28 8.11
CA HIS A 94 7.30 14.10 8.00
C HIS A 94 8.06 15.10 8.89
N ARG A 95 7.77 16.39 8.79
CA ARG A 95 8.40 17.46 9.62
C ARG A 95 8.16 17.30 11.11
N LEU A 96 7.05 16.68 11.51
CA LEU A 96 6.74 16.36 12.90
C LEU A 96 7.43 15.07 13.39
N GLY A 97 8.20 14.39 12.54
CA GLY A 97 8.88 13.13 12.86
C GLY A 97 7.91 11.96 13.06
N LEU A 98 6.71 12.03 12.50
CA LEU A 98 5.68 10.99 12.66
C LEU A 98 5.84 9.85 11.66
N VAL A 99 6.44 10.10 10.49
CA VAL A 99 6.58 9.12 9.40
C VAL A 99 7.34 7.85 9.83
N PRO A 100 8.55 7.91 10.42
CA PRO A 100 9.26 6.71 10.85
C PRO A 100 8.48 5.90 11.88
N ARG A 101 7.71 6.59 12.73
CA ARG A 101 6.86 5.94 13.74
C ARG A 101 5.67 5.22 13.13
N ILE A 102 5.01 5.84 12.15
CA ILE A 102 3.88 5.25 11.43
C ILE A 102 4.35 4.01 10.66
N ILE A 103 5.49 4.11 9.96
CA ILE A 103 6.12 2.96 9.30
C ILE A 103 6.46 1.87 10.33
N GLY A 104 6.99 2.25 11.49
CA GLY A 104 7.23 1.34 12.61
C GLY A 104 6.02 0.49 13.02
N PHE A 105 4.80 1.02 12.91
CA PHE A 105 3.57 0.31 13.25
C PHE A 105 3.15 -0.76 12.24
N LEU A 106 3.74 -0.83 11.04
CA LEU A 106 3.49 -1.92 10.07
C LEU A 106 4.05 -3.26 10.54
N ASP A 107 4.98 -3.25 11.49
CA ASP A 107 5.60 -4.46 11.99
C ASP A 107 4.53 -5.44 12.52
N PRO A 108 4.44 -6.68 12.02
CA PRO A 108 3.45 -7.65 12.49
C PRO A 108 3.52 -7.94 14.00
N SER A 109 4.67 -7.69 14.64
CA SER A 109 4.84 -7.82 16.10
C SER A 109 4.34 -6.60 16.90
N SER A 110 4.07 -5.48 16.23
CA SER A 110 3.55 -4.26 16.84
C SER A 110 2.10 -4.45 17.28
N SER A 111 1.79 -4.06 18.52
CA SER A 111 0.41 -4.01 19.02
C SER A 111 -0.46 -2.99 18.27
N HIS A 112 0.14 -2.11 17.47
CA HIS A 112 -0.55 -1.10 16.68
C HIS A 112 -0.72 -1.50 15.20
N CYS A 113 -0.18 -2.65 14.80
CA CYS A 113 -0.33 -3.14 13.43
C CYS A 113 -1.82 -3.35 13.10
N SER A 114 -2.27 -2.71 12.03
CA SER A 114 -3.66 -2.80 11.57
C SER A 114 -3.75 -2.43 10.09
N SER A 115 -4.84 -2.82 9.45
CA SER A 115 -5.16 -2.40 8.08
C SER A 115 -5.14 -0.88 7.90
N GLN A 116 -5.50 -0.13 8.94
CA GLN A 116 -5.50 1.33 8.93
C GLN A 116 -4.10 1.93 8.86
N VAL A 117 -3.10 1.26 9.47
CA VAL A 117 -1.70 1.65 9.35
C VAL A 117 -1.21 1.39 7.93
N ALA A 118 -1.51 0.22 7.35
CA ALA A 118 -1.15 -0.09 5.97
C ALA A 118 -1.74 0.94 4.99
N SER A 119 -3.04 1.25 5.08
CA SER A 119 -3.65 2.30 4.26
C SER A 119 -3.03 3.69 4.47
N LEU A 120 -2.67 4.05 5.70
CA LEU A 120 -1.99 5.33 5.96
C LEU A 120 -0.58 5.36 5.34
N VAL A 121 0.15 4.24 5.37
CA VAL A 121 1.47 4.13 4.75
C VAL A 121 1.36 4.21 3.23
N LYS A 122 0.38 3.54 2.62
CA LYS A 122 0.08 3.70 1.18
C LYS A 122 -0.05 5.18 0.81
N LEU A 123 -0.83 5.95 1.58
CA LEU A 123 -1.01 7.38 1.34
C LEU A 123 0.29 8.20 1.52
N LEU A 124 1.19 7.78 2.41
CA LEU A 124 2.52 8.40 2.57
C LEU A 124 3.42 8.11 1.38
N VAL A 125 3.32 6.91 0.79
CA VAL A 125 4.06 6.56 -0.43
C VAL A 125 3.50 7.33 -1.64
N GLU A 126 2.17 7.38 -1.77
CA GLU A 126 1.50 8.03 -2.90
C GLU A 126 1.55 9.57 -2.85
N CYS A 127 1.82 10.18 -1.69
CA CYS A 127 1.81 11.65 -1.61
C CYS A 127 2.93 12.31 -2.43
N GLY A 128 3.99 11.58 -2.76
CA GLY A 128 5.11 12.02 -3.62
C GLY A 128 5.98 13.16 -3.05
N ASP A 129 5.52 13.82 -1.99
CA ASP A 129 6.22 14.92 -1.34
C ASP A 129 7.34 14.48 -0.37
N ILE A 130 7.41 13.17 -0.05
CA ILE A 130 8.46 12.57 0.77
C ILE A 130 9.31 11.72 -0.16
N ASP A 131 10.63 11.85 -0.06
CA ASP A 131 11.52 11.01 -0.86
C ASP A 131 11.34 9.54 -0.42
N LEU A 132 11.12 8.68 -1.41
CA LEU A 132 11.00 7.24 -1.19
C LEU A 132 12.24 6.68 -0.50
N SER A 133 13.42 7.27 -0.73
CA SER A 133 14.66 6.90 -0.05
C SER A 133 14.56 7.06 1.48
N GLU A 134 13.94 8.14 1.97
CA GLU A 134 13.72 8.38 3.41
C GLU A 134 12.71 7.39 4.01
N LEU A 135 11.73 6.96 3.22
CA LEU A 135 10.77 5.92 3.62
C LEU A 135 11.47 4.56 3.75
N TYR A 136 12.35 4.21 2.80
CA TYR A 136 13.19 3.01 2.89
C TYR A 136 14.13 3.06 4.11
N ASP A 137 14.75 4.20 4.39
CA ASP A 137 15.63 4.39 5.56
C ASP A 137 14.87 4.21 6.89
N SER A 138 13.53 4.36 6.87
CA SER A 138 12.65 4.08 8.00
C SER A 138 12.23 2.60 8.11
N GLY A 139 12.75 1.72 7.25
CA GLY A 139 12.46 0.29 7.21
C GLY A 139 11.17 -0.08 6.49
N LEU A 140 10.70 0.75 5.54
CA LEU A 140 9.46 0.50 4.80
C LEU A 140 9.47 -0.85 4.06
N GLY A 141 10.55 -1.14 3.32
CA GLY A 141 10.68 -2.38 2.54
C GLY A 141 10.60 -3.62 3.43
N ASP A 142 11.40 -3.67 4.49
CA ASP A 142 11.43 -4.80 5.44
C ASP A 142 10.07 -5.05 6.08
N LYS A 143 9.40 -3.99 6.53
CA LYS A 143 8.12 -4.12 7.24
C LYS A 143 6.98 -4.49 6.30
N ALA A 144 6.97 -3.94 5.09
CA ALA A 144 5.99 -4.31 4.08
C ALA A 144 6.17 -5.77 3.63
N GLY A 145 7.40 -6.23 3.40
CA GLY A 145 7.72 -7.63 3.10
C GLY A 145 7.28 -8.58 4.22
N ALA A 146 7.67 -8.29 5.46
CA ALA A 146 7.26 -9.08 6.63
C ALA A 146 5.74 -9.14 6.82
N LEU A 147 5.02 -8.06 6.49
CA LEU A 147 3.57 -8.02 6.58
C LEU A 147 2.90 -8.85 5.49
N VAL A 148 3.46 -8.92 4.28
CA VAL A 148 3.01 -9.84 3.22
C VAL A 148 3.18 -11.30 3.66
N ASP A 149 4.35 -11.64 4.23
CA ASP A 149 4.60 -13.00 4.72
C ASP A 149 3.65 -13.38 5.85
N HIS A 150 3.44 -12.48 6.81
CA HIS A 150 2.48 -12.68 7.88
C HIS A 150 1.08 -12.93 7.34
N MET A 151 0.62 -12.08 6.43
CA MET A 151 -0.70 -12.16 5.80
C MET A 151 -0.91 -13.46 5.02
N ALA A 152 0.09 -13.92 4.27
CA ALA A 152 0.05 -15.20 3.56
C ALA A 152 0.04 -16.40 4.53
N ALA A 153 0.76 -16.32 5.65
CA ALA A 153 0.84 -17.40 6.63
C ALA A 153 -0.40 -17.52 7.53
N THR A 154 -1.04 -16.40 7.89
CA THR A 154 -2.18 -16.38 8.83
C THR A 154 -3.53 -16.20 8.14
N HIS A 155 -3.56 -16.01 6.82
CA HIS A 155 -4.77 -15.67 6.07
C HIS A 155 -5.53 -14.48 6.67
N ALA A 156 -4.80 -13.42 7.03
CA ALA A 156 -5.40 -12.25 7.68
C ALA A 156 -6.16 -11.38 6.66
N GLU A 157 -7.40 -11.75 6.33
CA GLU A 157 -8.18 -11.15 5.23
C GLU A 157 -8.28 -9.63 5.30
N ALA A 158 -8.42 -9.06 6.50
CA ALA A 158 -8.49 -7.62 6.71
C ALA A 158 -7.26 -6.84 6.23
N PHE A 159 -6.14 -7.53 5.99
CA PHE A 159 -4.88 -6.95 5.51
C PHE A 159 -4.68 -7.10 3.99
N TYR A 160 -5.39 -8.00 3.30
CA TYR A 160 -5.09 -8.31 1.89
C TYR A 160 -5.04 -7.06 1.00
N GLU A 161 -6.15 -6.35 0.91
CA GLU A 161 -6.25 -5.15 0.08
C GLU A 161 -5.25 -4.06 0.51
N PRO A 162 -5.25 -3.55 1.75
CA PRO A 162 -4.40 -2.41 2.11
C PRO A 162 -2.91 -2.72 2.06
N VAL A 163 -2.50 -3.96 2.35
CA VAL A 163 -1.07 -4.35 2.27
C VAL A 163 -0.64 -4.50 0.83
N LEU A 164 -1.40 -5.21 -0.01
CA LEU A 164 -1.05 -5.38 -1.42
C LEU A 164 -1.07 -4.05 -2.18
N GLU A 165 -2.00 -3.14 -1.85
CA GLU A 165 -1.98 -1.78 -2.40
C GLU A 165 -0.74 -1.00 -1.97
N THR A 166 -0.33 -1.12 -0.69
CA THR A 166 0.89 -0.48 -0.19
C THR A 166 2.12 -1.00 -0.94
N VAL A 167 2.25 -2.32 -1.07
CA VAL A 167 3.35 -2.96 -1.80
C VAL A 167 3.36 -2.56 -3.27
N SER A 168 2.20 -2.56 -3.92
CA SER A 168 2.08 -2.12 -5.31
C SER A 168 2.46 -0.65 -5.49
N ALA A 169 2.08 0.23 -4.56
CA ALA A 169 2.47 1.64 -4.60
C ALA A 169 4.00 1.80 -4.48
N ILE A 170 4.62 1.10 -3.52
CA ILE A 170 6.09 1.12 -3.34
C ILE A 170 6.80 0.67 -4.62
N MET A 171 6.37 -0.46 -5.21
CA MET A 171 7.00 -1.00 -6.40
C MET A 171 6.77 -0.13 -7.63
N TYR A 172 5.58 0.47 -7.78
CA TYR A 172 5.29 1.39 -8.87
C TYR A 172 6.21 2.62 -8.82
N HIS A 173 6.35 3.25 -7.65
CA HIS A 173 7.24 4.39 -7.48
C HIS A 173 8.71 4.01 -7.64
N THR A 174 9.12 2.84 -7.15
CA THR A 174 10.48 2.32 -7.35
C THR A 174 10.77 2.11 -8.83
N ALA A 175 9.86 1.47 -9.57
CA ALA A 175 10.00 1.27 -11.02
C ALA A 175 10.10 2.61 -11.78
N SER A 176 9.32 3.60 -11.38
CA SER A 176 9.33 4.93 -12.00
C SER A 176 10.67 5.63 -11.76
N GLN A 177 11.20 5.58 -10.54
CA GLN A 177 12.51 6.15 -10.21
C GLN A 177 13.67 5.41 -10.90
N VAL A 178 13.58 4.08 -11.04
CA VAL A 178 14.58 3.30 -11.79
C VAL A 178 14.60 3.76 -13.24
N GLN A 179 13.44 3.91 -13.87
CA GLN A 179 13.34 4.38 -15.24
C GLN A 179 13.93 5.80 -15.39
N ASP A 180 13.60 6.72 -14.48
CA ASP A 180 14.14 8.08 -14.50
C ASP A 180 15.69 8.08 -14.39
N VAL A 181 16.25 7.25 -13.50
CA VAL A 181 17.71 7.12 -13.33
C VAL A 181 18.37 6.54 -14.58
N GLU A 182 17.76 5.53 -15.21
CA GLU A 182 18.26 4.92 -16.44
C GLU A 182 18.20 5.89 -17.63
N ASP A 183 17.12 6.65 -17.76
CA ASP A 183 16.94 7.66 -18.82
C ASP A 183 17.99 8.80 -18.69
N ASP A 184 18.39 9.13 -17.47
CA ASP A 184 19.49 10.06 -17.17
C ASP A 184 20.89 9.42 -17.30
N GLY A 185 20.99 8.13 -17.61
CA GLY A 185 22.24 7.38 -17.76
C GLY A 185 22.95 7.04 -16.44
N GLY A 186 22.22 7.09 -15.33
CA GLY A 186 22.68 6.69 -14.00
C GLY A 186 22.59 5.18 -13.76
N ASP A 187 23.07 4.75 -12.59
CA ASP A 187 23.00 3.36 -12.13
C ASP A 187 21.87 3.20 -11.09
N PRO A 188 20.80 2.43 -11.38
CA PRO A 188 19.67 2.24 -10.47
C PRO A 188 19.95 1.22 -9.34
N SER A 189 21.13 0.59 -9.29
CA SER A 189 21.44 -0.50 -8.37
C SER A 189 21.15 -0.16 -6.91
N ALA A 190 21.48 1.06 -6.45
CA ALA A 190 21.24 1.46 -5.07
C ALA A 190 19.74 1.59 -4.71
N LEU A 191 18.88 1.90 -5.67
CA LEU A 191 17.42 1.92 -5.48
C LEU A 191 16.86 0.50 -5.46
N LEU A 192 17.34 -0.35 -6.37
CA LEU A 192 16.97 -1.76 -6.44
C LEU A 192 17.38 -2.52 -5.17
N ASP A 193 18.57 -2.24 -4.62
CA ASP A 193 19.06 -2.86 -3.39
C ASP A 193 18.14 -2.57 -2.18
N ARG A 194 17.54 -1.38 -2.13
CA ARG A 194 16.58 -1.01 -1.07
C ARG A 194 15.26 -1.79 -1.17
N ASN A 195 14.94 -2.29 -2.36
CA ASN A 195 13.72 -3.06 -2.65
C ASN A 195 13.90 -4.58 -2.44
N LEU A 196 15.12 -5.05 -2.12
CA LEU A 196 15.40 -6.46 -1.87
C LEU A 196 14.46 -7.12 -0.83
N PRO A 197 14.06 -6.48 0.28
CA PRO A 197 13.13 -7.10 1.22
C PRO A 197 11.75 -7.42 0.61
N LEU A 198 11.31 -6.67 -0.41
CA LEU A 198 10.07 -6.98 -1.14
C LEU A 198 10.26 -8.11 -2.16
N LEU A 199 11.48 -8.28 -2.68
CA LEU A 199 11.82 -9.43 -3.51
C LEU A 199 11.78 -10.73 -2.70
N GLU A 200 12.23 -10.69 -1.44
CA GLU A 200 12.22 -11.85 -0.53
C GLU A 200 10.81 -12.38 -0.24
N CYS A 201 9.77 -11.53 -0.31
CA CYS A 201 8.37 -11.97 -0.10
C CYS A 201 7.67 -12.47 -1.37
N ALA A 202 8.37 -12.58 -2.51
CA ALA A 202 7.81 -13.14 -3.75
C ALA A 202 7.17 -14.54 -3.60
N PRO A 203 7.71 -15.49 -2.80
CA PRO A 203 7.05 -16.76 -2.55
C PRO A 203 5.66 -16.58 -1.91
N SER A 204 5.51 -15.64 -0.98
CA SER A 204 4.24 -15.32 -0.33
C SER A 204 3.26 -14.66 -1.29
N LEU A 205 3.73 -13.72 -2.12
CA LEU A 205 2.90 -13.13 -3.19
C LEU A 205 2.41 -14.17 -4.20
N SER A 206 3.25 -15.14 -4.58
CA SER A 206 2.85 -16.22 -5.48
C SER A 206 1.81 -17.16 -4.86
N ALA A 207 1.87 -17.41 -3.55
CA ALA A 207 0.81 -18.15 -2.83
C ALA A 207 -0.53 -17.39 -2.88
N LEU A 208 -0.50 -16.07 -2.72
CA LEU A 208 -1.71 -15.25 -2.75
C LEU A 208 -2.35 -15.18 -4.15
N CYS A 209 -1.59 -15.46 -5.21
CA CYS A 209 -2.12 -15.49 -6.59
C CYS A 209 -3.03 -16.69 -6.87
N ILE A 210 -2.95 -17.73 -6.04
CA ILE A 210 -3.72 -18.98 -6.15
C ILE A 210 -4.63 -19.18 -4.94
N LEU A 211 -4.95 -18.10 -4.22
CA LEU A 211 -5.75 -18.18 -3.00
C LEU A 211 -7.19 -18.50 -3.36
N SER A 212 -7.58 -19.76 -3.16
CA SER A 212 -8.97 -20.20 -3.29
C SER A 212 -9.77 -19.69 -2.09
N SER A 213 -10.94 -19.08 -2.33
CA SER A 213 -11.86 -18.84 -1.22
C SER A 213 -12.25 -20.21 -0.66
N GLY A 214 -11.95 -20.42 0.62
CA GLY A 214 -12.30 -21.63 1.34
C GLY A 214 -13.82 -21.71 1.54
N ALA A 215 -14.56 -22.09 0.51
CA ALA A 215 -15.91 -22.62 0.59
C ALA A 215 -16.19 -23.44 -0.66
N GLU A 216 -15.93 -24.74 -0.60
CA GLU A 216 -16.66 -25.68 -1.45
C GLU A 216 -18.15 -25.55 -1.09
N ASP A 217 -18.91 -24.75 -1.85
CA ASP A 217 -20.36 -24.91 -1.88
C ASP A 217 -20.64 -26.16 -2.74
N PRO A 218 -21.13 -27.28 -2.17
CA PRO A 218 -21.27 -28.55 -2.89
C PRO A 218 -22.32 -28.51 -4.02
N LEU A 219 -22.96 -27.37 -4.24
CA LEU A 219 -24.10 -27.20 -5.13
C LEU A 219 -23.79 -26.43 -6.42
N THR A 220 -22.56 -25.96 -6.64
CA THR A 220 -22.14 -25.45 -7.96
C THR A 220 -21.46 -26.56 -8.77
N PRO A 221 -22.15 -27.16 -9.77
CA PRO A 221 -21.62 -28.29 -10.55
C PRO A 221 -20.47 -27.90 -11.51
N ASP A 222 -20.07 -26.63 -11.55
CA ASP A 222 -18.83 -26.17 -12.18
C ASP A 222 -17.80 -25.98 -11.07
N GLY A 223 -16.98 -27.01 -10.83
CA GLY A 223 -15.92 -27.06 -9.81
C GLY A 223 -14.74 -26.11 -10.06
N GLY A 224 -15.02 -24.82 -10.24
CA GLY A 224 -14.02 -23.76 -10.15
C GLY A 224 -14.03 -23.21 -8.73
N GLY A 225 -12.99 -23.51 -7.94
CA GLY A 225 -12.76 -22.81 -6.69
C GLY A 225 -12.81 -21.31 -6.96
N VAL A 226 -13.72 -20.60 -6.30
CA VAL A 226 -13.87 -19.16 -6.50
C VAL A 226 -12.64 -18.54 -5.84
N TYR A 227 -11.61 -18.24 -6.60
CA TYR A 227 -10.48 -17.44 -6.13
C TYR A 227 -11.02 -16.13 -5.57
N ASP A 228 -10.44 -15.63 -4.47
CA ASP A 228 -10.68 -14.24 -4.08
C ASP A 228 -10.02 -13.34 -5.15
N ALA A 229 -10.78 -13.10 -6.23
CA ALA A 229 -10.28 -12.54 -7.46
C ALA A 229 -9.58 -11.19 -7.25
N PRO A 230 -10.10 -10.26 -6.43
CA PRO A 230 -9.39 -9.03 -6.07
C PRO A 230 -8.01 -9.28 -5.46
N VAL A 231 -7.88 -10.22 -4.51
CA VAL A 231 -6.61 -10.50 -3.83
C VAL A 231 -5.61 -11.13 -4.78
N CYS A 232 -6.04 -12.11 -5.57
CA CYS A 232 -5.20 -12.76 -6.57
C CYS A 232 -4.73 -11.75 -7.64
N GLU A 233 -5.62 -10.84 -8.05
CA GLU A 233 -5.29 -9.78 -8.99
C GLU A 233 -4.28 -8.79 -8.41
N ALA A 234 -4.45 -8.35 -7.17
CA ALA A 234 -3.51 -7.44 -6.50
C ALA A 234 -2.14 -8.09 -6.27
N ALA A 235 -2.11 -9.36 -5.85
CA ALA A 235 -0.87 -10.11 -5.66
C ALA A 235 -0.11 -10.32 -6.99
N SER A 236 -0.83 -10.68 -8.05
CA SER A 236 -0.21 -10.84 -9.38
C SER A 236 0.26 -9.50 -9.97
N GLN A 237 -0.35 -8.37 -9.60
CA GLN A 237 0.15 -7.04 -9.95
C GLN A 237 1.46 -6.74 -9.22
N CYS A 238 1.59 -7.09 -7.94
CA CYS A 238 2.84 -6.95 -7.19
C CYS A 238 3.96 -7.80 -7.79
N LEU A 239 3.67 -9.07 -8.12
CA LEU A 239 4.66 -9.95 -8.80
C LEU A 239 5.09 -9.41 -10.16
N LEU A 240 4.15 -8.85 -10.94
CA LEU A 240 4.48 -8.22 -12.21
C LEU A 240 5.45 -7.06 -12.00
N LEU A 241 5.19 -6.17 -11.04
CA LEU A 241 6.07 -5.05 -10.75
C LEU A 241 7.43 -5.51 -10.21
N LEU A 242 7.48 -6.55 -9.37
CA LEU A 242 8.74 -7.18 -8.95
C LEU A 242 9.55 -7.71 -10.13
N ALA A 243 8.90 -8.41 -11.06
CA ALA A 243 9.56 -8.93 -12.26
C ALA A 243 10.04 -7.81 -13.19
N HIS A 244 9.38 -6.65 -13.17
CA HIS A 244 9.88 -5.47 -13.89
C HIS A 244 11.19 -4.95 -13.30
N SER A 245 11.25 -4.80 -11.97
CA SER A 245 12.41 -4.23 -11.27
C SER A 245 13.56 -5.23 -11.07
N HIS A 246 13.25 -6.51 -10.92
CA HIS A 246 14.20 -7.59 -10.64
C HIS A 246 13.95 -8.80 -11.55
N PRO A 247 14.06 -8.66 -12.88
CA PRO A 247 13.66 -9.70 -13.82
C PRO A 247 14.47 -11.01 -13.67
N LEU A 248 15.68 -10.95 -13.14
CA LEU A 248 16.50 -12.16 -12.91
C LEU A 248 16.18 -12.89 -11.61
N HIS A 249 15.39 -12.31 -10.71
CA HIS A 249 15.22 -12.83 -9.35
C HIS A 249 13.76 -12.95 -8.89
N ALA A 250 12.83 -12.20 -9.49
CA ALA A 250 11.46 -12.06 -8.99
C ALA A 250 10.69 -13.38 -8.83
N LEU A 251 10.87 -14.34 -9.73
CA LEU A 251 10.21 -15.64 -9.66
C LEU A 251 11.20 -16.80 -9.43
N CYS A 252 12.40 -16.49 -8.92
CA CYS A 252 13.37 -17.53 -8.60
C CYS A 252 12.95 -18.31 -7.36
N GLY A 253 13.07 -19.63 -7.43
CA GLY A 253 12.73 -20.56 -6.37
C GLY A 253 11.71 -21.61 -6.83
N PRO A 254 11.89 -22.89 -6.47
CA PRO A 254 11.03 -23.97 -6.95
C PRO A 254 9.55 -23.76 -6.54
N ASP A 255 9.32 -23.27 -5.33
CA ASP A 255 7.97 -23.02 -4.81
C ASP A 255 7.29 -21.86 -5.55
N THR A 256 8.02 -20.77 -5.79
CA THR A 256 7.49 -19.60 -6.53
C THR A 256 7.14 -19.97 -7.97
N ALA A 257 8.03 -20.69 -8.67
CA ALA A 257 7.81 -21.11 -10.04
C ALA A 257 6.58 -22.04 -10.16
N SER A 258 6.46 -23.03 -9.26
CA SER A 258 5.32 -23.95 -9.24
C SER A 258 3.99 -23.23 -8.99
N ARG A 259 3.96 -22.28 -8.04
CA ARG A 259 2.77 -21.46 -7.75
C ARG A 259 2.40 -20.53 -8.91
N VAL A 260 3.38 -19.96 -9.60
CA VAL A 260 3.15 -19.16 -10.81
C VAL A 260 2.55 -20.03 -11.92
N ALA A 261 3.08 -21.24 -12.14
CA ALA A 261 2.52 -22.19 -13.11
C ALA A 261 1.08 -22.59 -12.76
N GLU A 262 0.78 -22.81 -11.48
CA GLU A 262 -0.58 -23.04 -11.01
C GLU A 262 -1.49 -21.83 -11.26
N GLY A 263 -1.04 -20.62 -10.92
CA GLY A 263 -1.77 -19.38 -11.21
C GLY A 263 -2.01 -19.13 -12.71
N LEU A 264 -1.09 -19.57 -13.57
CA LEU A 264 -1.24 -19.54 -15.02
C LEU A 264 -2.30 -20.55 -15.52
N ARG A 265 -2.42 -21.72 -14.87
CA ARG A 265 -3.41 -22.74 -15.19
C ARG A 265 -4.81 -22.39 -14.68
N ALA A 266 -4.90 -21.94 -13.43
CA ALA A 266 -6.17 -21.83 -12.70
C ALA A 266 -6.65 -20.39 -12.46
N GLY A 267 -5.78 -19.40 -12.62
CA GLY A 267 -6.12 -18.00 -12.42
C GLY A 267 -7.11 -17.44 -13.46
N ASN A 268 -7.76 -16.33 -13.10
CA ASN A 268 -8.63 -15.60 -14.02
C ASN A 268 -7.83 -14.97 -15.18
N SER A 269 -8.50 -14.35 -16.16
CA SER A 269 -7.82 -13.79 -17.34
C SER A 269 -6.84 -12.66 -17.00
N THR A 270 -7.09 -11.88 -15.94
CA THR A 270 -6.22 -10.80 -15.47
C THR A 270 -4.94 -11.36 -14.83
N VAL A 271 -5.09 -12.28 -13.87
CA VAL A 271 -3.98 -12.94 -13.18
C VAL A 271 -3.06 -13.63 -14.18
N ARG A 272 -3.63 -14.42 -15.11
CA ARG A 272 -2.85 -15.12 -16.14
C ARG A 272 -2.06 -14.18 -17.03
N LYS A 273 -2.66 -13.06 -17.47
CA LYS A 273 -1.94 -12.05 -18.29
C LYS A 273 -0.78 -11.41 -17.52
N ARG A 274 -0.97 -11.08 -16.25
CA ARG A 274 0.06 -10.47 -15.40
C ARG A 274 1.21 -11.45 -15.15
N LEU A 275 0.91 -12.69 -14.74
CA LEU A 275 1.90 -13.72 -14.52
C LEU A 275 2.67 -14.07 -15.81
N LEU A 276 1.99 -14.19 -16.94
CA LEU A 276 2.64 -14.46 -18.23
C LEU A 276 3.61 -13.33 -18.60
N LYS A 277 3.19 -12.07 -18.41
CA LYS A 277 4.05 -10.91 -18.68
C LYS A 277 5.27 -10.88 -17.74
N ALA A 278 5.09 -11.21 -16.46
CA ALA A 278 6.19 -11.33 -15.51
C ALA A 278 7.21 -12.38 -15.96
N VAL A 279 6.74 -13.57 -16.37
CA VAL A 279 7.57 -14.64 -16.92
C VAL A 279 8.31 -14.20 -18.19
N MET A 280 7.64 -13.50 -19.11
CA MET A 280 8.27 -12.98 -20.33
C MET A 280 9.44 -12.03 -20.03
N TRP A 281 9.27 -11.12 -19.06
CA TRP A 281 10.35 -10.21 -18.64
C TRP A 281 11.57 -10.95 -18.07
N MET A 282 11.37 -12.06 -17.35
CA MET A 282 12.48 -12.88 -16.89
C MET A 282 13.23 -13.55 -18.05
N VAL A 283 12.49 -14.09 -19.02
CA VAL A 283 13.09 -14.71 -20.23
C VAL A 283 13.91 -13.69 -21.01
N GLU A 284 13.37 -12.48 -21.19
CA GLU A 284 14.05 -11.39 -21.89
C GLU A 284 15.34 -10.93 -21.18
N ALA A 285 15.37 -10.97 -19.84
CA ALA A 285 16.54 -10.60 -19.06
C ALA A 285 17.69 -11.63 -19.09
N GLY A 286 17.46 -12.84 -19.63
CA GLY A 286 18.54 -13.73 -20.04
C GLY A 286 18.87 -14.90 -19.13
N ASP A 287 17.96 -15.34 -18.26
CA ASP A 287 18.09 -16.64 -17.57
C ASP A 287 17.01 -17.64 -18.02
N PRO A 288 17.18 -18.27 -19.20
CA PRO A 288 16.24 -19.30 -19.66
C PRO A 288 16.17 -20.53 -18.73
N GLY A 289 17.18 -20.76 -17.88
CA GLY A 289 17.21 -21.87 -16.92
C GLY A 289 16.33 -21.62 -15.69
N ALA A 290 16.24 -20.38 -15.21
CA ALA A 290 15.32 -20.00 -14.13
C ALA A 290 13.84 -20.14 -14.53
N VAL A 291 13.53 -20.00 -15.82
CA VAL A 291 12.16 -20.07 -16.34
C VAL A 291 11.80 -21.48 -16.84
N GLU A 292 12.78 -22.37 -17.00
CA GLU A 292 12.57 -23.71 -17.54
C GLU A 292 11.52 -24.51 -16.74
N GLY A 293 11.51 -24.37 -15.40
CA GLY A 293 10.49 -25.00 -14.56
C GLY A 293 9.06 -24.47 -14.79
N ALA A 294 8.89 -23.16 -14.98
CA ALA A 294 7.58 -22.54 -15.22
C ALA A 294 7.09 -22.72 -16.67
N LEU A 295 8.02 -22.75 -17.64
CA LEU A 295 7.71 -22.97 -19.06
C LEU A 295 7.46 -24.43 -19.40
N VAL A 296 8.07 -25.39 -18.69
CA VAL A 296 7.82 -26.83 -18.89
C VAL A 296 6.44 -27.25 -18.39
N GLU A 297 5.86 -26.53 -17.42
CA GLU A 297 4.50 -26.78 -16.91
C GLU A 297 3.38 -26.07 -17.69
N LEU A 298 3.72 -25.15 -18.60
CA LEU A 298 2.79 -24.42 -19.48
C LEU A 298 2.48 -25.22 -20.76
#